data_AF-A0A6P3GKW5-F1
#
_entry.id   AF-A0A6P3GKW5-F1
#
_cell.length_a   1.000
_cell.length_b   1.000
_cell.length_c   1.000
_cell.angle_alpha   90.00
_cell.angle_beta   90.00
_cell.angle_gamma   90.00
#
_symmetry.space_group_name_H-M   'P 1'
#
loop_
_entity.id
_entity.type
_entity.pdbx_description
1 polymer ?
#
loop_
_entity_poly.entity_id
_entity_poly.type
_entity_poly.pdbx_seq_one_letter_code
_entity_poly.pdbx_strand_id
1 'polypeptide(L)'
;MAVLWEQPIKERTEDALVCWLLPIISKCAQSVIITPPFWAVLGKQGFIASGNWGRSQSVREELEAQLSRFRELLGRDPTHVDGHQHVHVLPGVCRVFAEALQACGVRFTRLPLERGVDGCAWLEAPARAFAGAVEQDARAAIGPFVHHGLRWTDIFVGLSTCGRNMSAHRVLEALARALEGVPTGQAVTAELMAHPGYPSVPPLGGCGEGPDAFSCSLDRLHELRVLTAPALRAQLARDGVQLCTLEDLDGKRPGEGAASRAAREPFVESSPP
;
A
#
# COMPACT_ATOMS: atom_id res chain seq x y z
N MET A 1 -16.77 2.77 -8.96
CA MET A 1 -15.58 3.03 -8.12
C MET A 1 -14.85 1.70 -7.93
N ALA A 2 -13.55 1.62 -8.18
CA ALA A 2 -12.78 0.46 -7.77
C ALA A 2 -12.22 0.68 -6.37
N VAL A 3 -12.50 -0.17 -5.38
CA VAL A 3 -11.83 -0.12 -4.06
C VAL A 3 -10.86 -1.28 -3.98
N LEU A 4 -9.58 -0.95 -3.80
CA LEU A 4 -8.51 -1.93 -3.68
C LEU A 4 -8.38 -2.41 -2.25
N TRP A 5 -7.99 -3.66 -2.11
CA TRP A 5 -7.90 -4.35 -0.85
C TRP A 5 -6.65 -5.20 -0.76
N GLU A 6 -5.82 -4.97 0.25
CA GLU A 6 -4.78 -5.91 0.66
C GLU A 6 -5.41 -6.99 1.58
N GLN A 7 -5.60 -8.20 1.05
CA GLN A 7 -6.13 -9.35 1.79
C GLN A 7 -5.07 -9.87 2.78
N PRO A 8 -5.47 -10.60 3.85
CA PRO A 8 -4.51 -11.20 4.77
C PRO A 8 -3.61 -12.21 4.06
N ILE A 9 -2.32 -12.18 4.41
CA ILE A 9 -1.19 -12.98 3.88
C ILE A 9 -1.32 -14.48 4.23
N LYS A 10 -2.47 -15.11 3.97
CA LYS A 10 -2.57 -16.58 4.06
C LYS A 10 -3.17 -17.24 2.84
N GLU A 11 -4.04 -16.59 2.08
CA GLU A 11 -4.59 -17.19 0.87
C GLU A 11 -4.78 -16.11 -0.21
N ARG A 12 -3.82 -16.07 -1.16
CA ARG A 12 -3.98 -15.52 -2.53
C ARG A 12 -3.85 -14.00 -2.73
N THR A 13 -2.68 -13.42 -2.41
CA THR A 13 -2.16 -12.21 -3.10
C THR A 13 -0.65 -12.37 -3.34
N GLU A 14 -0.30 -12.92 -4.50
CA GLU A 14 1.08 -13.16 -4.97
C GLU A 14 1.57 -12.04 -5.93
N ASP A 15 0.93 -10.86 -5.91
CA ASP A 15 1.02 -9.87 -6.99
C ASP A 15 1.70 -8.54 -6.61
N ALA A 16 1.96 -8.30 -5.32
CA ALA A 16 2.33 -6.99 -4.76
C ALA A 16 3.68 -7.02 -4.03
N LEU A 17 4.54 -6.02 -4.28
CA LEU A 17 5.72 -5.78 -3.45
C LEU A 17 5.49 -4.51 -2.62
N VAL A 18 5.40 -4.65 -1.30
CA VAL A 18 5.59 -3.52 -0.40
C VAL A 18 7.08 -3.32 -0.25
N CYS A 19 7.67 -2.24 -0.78
CA CYS A 19 9.07 -1.95 -0.51
C CYS A 19 9.21 -1.54 0.93
N TRP A 20 10.00 -2.29 1.66
CA TRP A 20 10.38 -1.92 3.00
C TRP A 20 11.72 -1.18 2.91
N LEU A 21 12.07 -0.36 3.89
CA LEU A 21 13.50 -0.07 4.11
C LEU A 21 14.16 -1.21 4.90
N LEU A 22 13.72 -2.45 4.64
CA LEU A 22 14.29 -3.66 5.22
C LEU A 22 15.37 -4.17 4.28
N PRO A 23 16.60 -4.42 4.77
CA PRO A 23 17.63 -4.98 3.93
C PRO A 23 17.32 -6.43 3.54
N ILE A 24 17.21 -6.71 2.24
CA ILE A 24 17.29 -8.09 1.73
C ILE A 24 18.75 -8.53 1.56
N ILE A 25 19.68 -7.58 1.42
CA ILE A 25 21.11 -7.89 1.33
C ILE A 25 21.70 -8.17 2.74
N SER A 26 21.56 -9.42 3.20
CA SER A 26 22.27 -9.93 4.39
C SER A 26 23.72 -10.37 4.10
N LYS A 27 24.29 -10.13 2.90
CA LYS A 27 25.60 -10.71 2.50
C LYS A 27 26.68 -9.77 1.98
N CYS A 28 26.45 -8.47 1.81
CA CYS A 28 27.54 -7.54 1.51
C CYS A 28 27.85 -6.68 2.74
N ALA A 29 28.93 -7.02 3.44
CA ALA A 29 29.47 -6.29 4.58
C ALA A 29 30.02 -4.88 4.23
N GLN A 30 29.56 -4.24 3.15
CA GLN A 30 30.12 -2.97 2.66
C GLN A 30 29.11 -1.94 2.13
N SER A 31 27.80 -2.25 2.03
CA SER A 31 26.78 -1.27 1.61
C SER A 31 25.83 -0.93 2.77
N VAL A 32 25.79 0.36 3.10
CA VAL A 32 25.49 0.92 4.42
C VAL A 32 24.02 1.33 4.54
N ILE A 33 23.20 0.52 5.23
CA ILE A 33 22.04 0.95 6.06
C ILE A 33 21.94 0.00 7.28
N ILE A 34 23.08 -0.30 7.91
CA ILE A 34 23.15 -1.06 9.16
C ILE A 34 24.11 -0.30 10.06
N THR A 35 23.67 0.12 11.25
CA THR A 35 24.57 0.57 12.32
C THR A 35 24.79 -0.57 13.30
N PRO A 36 25.98 -1.22 13.31
CA PRO A 36 26.32 -2.16 14.39
C PRO A 36 26.34 -1.44 15.75
N PRO A 37 25.98 -2.12 16.85
CA PRO A 37 25.92 -3.57 16.99
C PRO A 37 24.51 -4.20 16.95
N PHE A 38 23.46 -3.50 16.52
CA PHE A 38 22.11 -4.09 16.44
C PHE A 38 21.59 -4.11 15.00
N TRP A 39 21.08 -5.26 14.57
CA TRP A 39 20.42 -5.47 13.27
C TRP A 39 19.04 -4.80 13.18
N ALA A 40 18.86 -3.68 13.89
CA ALA A 40 17.59 -3.00 14.05
C ALA A 40 17.18 -2.29 12.76
N VAL A 41 15.98 -2.64 12.28
CA VAL A 41 15.29 -1.98 11.19
C VAL A 41 14.95 -0.56 11.61
N LEU A 42 15.43 0.42 10.85
CA LEU A 42 15.02 1.79 11.06
C LEU A 42 13.63 1.97 10.44
N GLY A 43 12.59 2.14 11.27
CA GLY A 43 11.32 2.71 10.78
C GLY A 43 11.54 4.09 10.12
N LYS A 44 10.55 4.66 9.42
CA LYS A 44 10.63 5.95 8.70
C LYS A 44 11.36 7.03 9.50
N GLN A 45 11.01 7.20 10.78
CA GLN A 45 11.66 8.18 11.65
C GLN A 45 13.13 7.85 11.95
N GLY A 46 13.47 6.58 12.18
CA GLY A 46 14.85 6.14 12.31
C GLY A 46 15.65 6.35 11.01
N PHE A 47 15.03 6.10 9.85
CA PHE A 47 15.66 6.30 8.55
C PHE A 47 15.92 7.78 8.27
N ILE A 48 14.94 8.65 8.52
CA ILE A 48 15.09 10.10 8.44
C ILE A 48 16.21 10.57 9.39
N ALA A 49 16.16 10.13 10.65
CA ALA A 49 17.15 10.50 11.68
C ALA A 49 18.57 10.02 11.35
N SER A 50 18.71 8.90 10.62
CA SER A 50 20.02 8.40 10.19
C SER A 50 20.70 9.27 9.12
N GLY A 51 19.95 10.18 8.46
CA GLY A 51 20.45 10.99 7.35
C GLY A 51 20.73 10.19 6.06
N ASN A 52 20.49 8.87 6.05
CA ASN A 52 20.79 8.01 4.90
C ASN A 52 19.81 8.19 3.74
N TRP A 53 18.68 8.87 3.94
CA TRP A 53 17.74 9.23 2.87
C TRP A 53 18.35 10.10 1.76
N GLY A 54 19.46 10.81 2.06
CA GLY A 54 20.24 11.55 1.08
C GLY A 54 21.23 10.69 0.26
N ARG A 55 21.39 9.40 0.58
CA ARG A 55 22.33 8.48 -0.09
C ARG A 55 21.61 7.68 -1.15
N SER A 56 21.27 8.34 -2.26
CA SER A 56 20.51 7.75 -3.38
C SER A 56 21.04 6.40 -3.87
N GLN A 57 22.36 6.18 -3.83
CA GLN A 57 22.98 4.91 -4.24
C GLN A 57 22.60 3.74 -3.32
N SER A 58 22.64 3.92 -2.00
CA SER A 58 22.28 2.85 -1.05
C SER A 58 20.79 2.53 -1.09
N VAL A 59 19.95 3.55 -1.29
CA VAL A 59 18.51 3.37 -1.50
C VAL A 59 18.25 2.57 -2.79
N ARG A 60 18.99 2.86 -3.86
CA ARG A 60 18.87 2.14 -5.13
C ARG A 60 19.26 0.67 -4.97
N GLU A 61 20.44 0.41 -4.40
CA GLU A 61 20.95 -0.95 -4.21
C GLU A 61 19.97 -1.82 -3.41
N GLU A 62 19.39 -1.26 -2.34
CA GLU A 62 18.42 -1.98 -1.53
C GLU A 62 17.09 -2.23 -2.28
N LEU A 63 16.59 -1.21 -2.98
CA LEU A 63 15.38 -1.35 -3.79
C LEU A 63 15.56 -2.40 -4.90
N GLU A 64 16.68 -2.39 -5.61
CA GLU A 64 17.01 -3.37 -6.64
C GLU A 64 17.15 -4.78 -6.07
N ALA A 65 17.66 -4.93 -4.84
CA ALA A 65 17.71 -6.20 -4.14
C ALA A 65 16.32 -6.71 -3.77
N GLN A 66 15.42 -5.83 -3.32
CA GLN A 66 14.03 -6.18 -3.04
C GLN A 66 13.27 -6.62 -4.27
N LEU A 67 13.39 -5.86 -5.36
CA LEU A 67 12.82 -6.23 -6.66
C LEU A 67 13.39 -7.57 -7.15
N SER A 68 14.71 -7.76 -7.03
CA SER A 68 15.34 -9.01 -7.43
C SER A 68 14.87 -10.21 -6.62
N ARG A 69 14.74 -10.05 -5.30
CA ARG A 69 14.25 -11.10 -4.43
C ARG A 69 12.79 -11.43 -4.68
N PHE A 70 11.96 -10.44 -4.98
CA PHE A 70 10.59 -10.65 -5.39
C PHE A 70 10.54 -11.53 -6.66
N ARG A 71 11.32 -11.19 -7.68
CA ARG A 71 11.42 -11.96 -8.93
C ARG A 71 11.90 -13.39 -8.69
N GLU A 72 12.88 -13.60 -7.82
CA GLU A 72 13.35 -14.94 -7.46
C GLU A 72 12.26 -15.78 -6.79
N LEU A 73 11.45 -15.17 -5.92
CA LEU A 73 10.42 -15.87 -5.17
C LEU A 73 9.18 -16.17 -6.00
N LEU A 74 8.75 -15.23 -6.84
CA LEU A 74 7.47 -15.31 -7.55
C LEU A 74 7.61 -15.53 -9.06
N GLY A 75 8.84 -15.55 -9.60
CA GLY A 75 9.11 -15.82 -11.01
C GLY A 75 8.69 -14.70 -11.98
N ARG A 76 8.29 -13.53 -11.47
CA ARG A 76 7.87 -12.35 -12.26
C ARG A 76 8.16 -11.04 -11.53
N ASP A 77 8.10 -9.93 -12.26
CA ASP A 77 8.12 -8.58 -11.68
C ASP A 77 6.82 -8.29 -10.89
N PRO A 78 6.86 -7.41 -9.88
CA PRO A 78 5.66 -7.03 -9.14
C PRO A 78 4.71 -6.21 -10.01
N THR A 79 3.40 -6.37 -9.84
CA THR A 79 2.41 -5.59 -10.61
C THR A 79 2.41 -4.11 -10.19
N HIS A 80 2.79 -3.86 -8.94
CA HIS A 80 2.90 -2.53 -8.34
C HIS A 80 3.88 -2.59 -7.17
N VAL A 81 4.40 -1.42 -6.80
CA VAL A 81 5.26 -1.27 -5.64
C VAL A 81 4.83 -0.07 -4.81
N ASP A 82 4.74 -0.19 -3.50
CA ASP A 82 4.61 0.94 -2.58
C ASP A 82 5.75 0.96 -1.53
N GLY A 83 5.67 1.83 -0.54
CA GLY A 83 6.68 1.94 0.52
C GLY A 83 6.08 1.74 1.90
N HIS A 84 6.70 0.88 2.72
CA HIS A 84 6.38 0.76 4.14
C HIS A 84 6.49 2.12 4.83
N GLN A 85 5.47 2.49 5.61
CA GLN A 85 5.35 3.83 6.21
C GLN A 85 5.43 4.98 5.17
N HIS A 86 5.16 4.70 3.90
CA HIS A 86 5.21 5.65 2.79
C HIS A 86 6.60 6.26 2.57
N VAL A 87 7.65 5.46 2.79
CA VAL A 87 9.05 5.89 2.57
C VAL A 87 9.35 6.20 1.11
N HIS A 88 8.61 5.61 0.17
CA HIS A 88 8.78 5.80 -1.27
C HIS A 88 8.45 7.21 -1.76
N VAL A 89 7.68 8.00 -0.99
CA VAL A 89 7.41 9.41 -1.32
C VAL A 89 8.37 10.38 -0.65
N LEU A 90 9.30 9.91 0.20
CA LEU A 90 10.24 10.78 0.87
C LEU A 90 11.11 11.57 -0.14
N PRO A 91 11.43 12.84 0.16
CA PRO A 91 12.45 13.59 -0.57
C PRO A 91 13.76 12.79 -0.66
N GLY A 92 14.38 12.75 -1.84
CA GLY A 92 15.61 11.99 -2.08
C GLY A 92 15.41 10.49 -2.36
N VAL A 93 14.30 9.90 -1.91
CA VAL A 93 13.92 8.50 -2.20
C VAL A 93 13.05 8.42 -3.46
N CYS A 94 12.05 9.30 -3.59
CA CYS A 94 11.02 9.21 -4.62
C CYS A 94 11.56 9.15 -6.06
N ARG A 95 12.64 9.87 -6.36
CA ARG A 95 13.28 9.82 -7.69
C ARG A 95 13.95 8.45 -7.93
N VAL A 96 14.74 7.98 -6.97
CA VAL A 96 15.43 6.68 -7.08
C VAL A 96 14.41 5.55 -7.20
N PHE A 97 13.34 5.64 -6.41
CA PHE A 97 12.23 4.71 -6.46
C PHE A 97 11.59 4.67 -7.84
N ALA A 98 11.26 5.83 -8.41
CA ALA A 98 10.62 5.92 -9.71
C ALA A 98 11.53 5.47 -10.87
N GLU A 99 12.82 5.80 -10.82
CA GLU A 99 13.83 5.33 -11.78
C GLU A 99 13.95 3.80 -11.78
N ALA A 100 13.98 3.17 -10.60
CA ALA A 100 14.11 1.72 -10.49
C ALA A 100 12.86 0.98 -11.00
N LEU A 101 11.66 1.47 -10.64
CA LEU A 101 10.39 0.93 -11.14
C LEU A 101 10.29 1.04 -12.66
N GLN A 102 10.67 2.19 -13.22
CA GLN A 102 10.72 2.38 -14.67
C GLN A 102 11.67 1.37 -15.34
N ALA A 103 12.84 1.11 -14.74
CA ALA A 103 13.82 0.18 -15.29
C ALA A 103 13.35 -1.28 -15.31
N CYS A 104 12.54 -1.71 -14.34
CA CYS A 104 11.93 -3.04 -14.32
C CYS A 104 10.53 -3.10 -14.97
N GLY A 105 10.07 -2.00 -15.59
CA GLY A 105 8.79 -1.95 -16.29
C GLY A 105 7.55 -1.90 -15.38
N VAL A 106 7.73 -1.68 -14.08
CA VAL A 106 6.62 -1.52 -13.12
C VAL A 106 6.15 -0.08 -13.12
N ARG A 107 4.86 0.11 -13.37
CA ARG A 107 4.29 1.46 -13.60
C ARG A 107 3.32 1.89 -12.53
N PHE A 108 2.96 1.06 -11.57
CA PHE A 108 1.96 1.40 -10.58
C PHE A 108 2.57 1.51 -9.18
N THR A 109 2.23 2.60 -8.50
CA THR A 109 2.60 2.84 -7.10
C THR A 109 1.47 3.51 -6.34
N ARG A 110 1.56 3.49 -5.00
CA ARG A 110 0.64 4.23 -4.11
C ARG A 110 1.02 5.70 -4.10
N LEU A 111 0.03 6.59 -4.20
CA LEU A 111 0.22 8.01 -3.84
C LEU A 111 -0.64 8.33 -2.61
N PRO A 112 -0.06 8.43 -1.40
CA PRO A 112 -0.80 8.51 -0.15
C PRO A 112 -1.31 9.94 0.12
N LEU A 113 -2.26 10.41 -0.71
CA LEU A 113 -2.98 11.67 -0.55
C LEU A 113 -4.42 11.39 -0.14
N GLU A 114 -4.75 11.64 1.12
CA GLU A 114 -6.10 11.39 1.65
C GLU A 114 -6.85 12.71 1.88
N ARG A 115 -7.83 12.97 1.01
CA ARG A 115 -8.64 14.19 1.09
C ARG A 115 -9.35 14.31 2.44
N GLY A 116 -9.07 15.42 3.14
CA GLY A 116 -9.75 15.78 4.39
C GLY A 116 -9.19 15.07 5.63
N VAL A 117 -7.99 14.46 5.54
CA VAL A 117 -7.34 13.80 6.68
C VAL A 117 -7.16 14.75 7.88
N ASP A 118 -6.76 16.00 7.63
CA ASP A 118 -6.59 17.03 8.66
C ASP A 118 -7.89 17.43 9.37
N GLY A 119 -9.05 17.14 8.77
CA GLY A 119 -10.37 17.41 9.34
C GLY A 119 -10.92 16.29 10.23
N CYS A 120 -10.24 15.14 10.30
CA CYS A 120 -10.74 13.96 11.02
C CYS A 120 -10.65 14.16 12.54
N ALA A 121 -11.79 14.29 13.22
CA ALA A 121 -11.85 14.52 14.67
C ALA A 121 -11.30 13.36 15.51
N TRP A 122 -11.28 12.14 14.96
CA TRP A 122 -10.77 10.93 15.64
C TRP A 122 -9.26 10.73 15.52
N LEU A 123 -8.57 11.53 14.70
CA LEU A 123 -7.12 11.46 14.58
C LEU A 123 -6.44 12.23 15.72
N GLU A 124 -5.70 11.51 16.55
CA GLU A 124 -4.84 12.09 17.57
C GLU A 124 -3.71 12.93 16.95
N ALA A 125 -3.18 13.89 17.70
CA ALA A 125 -2.18 14.84 17.21
C ALA A 125 -0.95 14.16 16.56
N PRO A 126 -0.36 13.08 17.11
CA PRO A 126 0.78 12.42 16.46
C PRO A 126 0.42 11.77 15.11
N ALA A 127 -0.74 11.11 15.02
CA ALA A 127 -1.20 10.48 13.79
C ALA A 127 -1.55 11.52 12.72
N ARG A 128 -2.15 12.65 13.13
CA ARG A 128 -2.44 13.79 12.24
C ARG A 128 -1.15 14.41 11.71
N ALA A 129 -0.16 14.64 12.57
CA ALA A 129 1.13 15.18 12.15
C ALA A 129 1.86 14.22 11.17
N PHE A 130 1.80 12.91 11.43
CA PHE A 130 2.33 11.91 10.50
C PHE A 130 1.62 11.95 9.15
N ALA A 131 0.29 11.97 9.14
CA ALA A 131 -0.51 12.04 7.92
C ALA A 131 -0.19 13.30 7.11
N GLY A 132 -0.14 14.47 7.76
CA GLY A 132 0.21 15.73 7.10
C GLY A 132 1.61 15.71 6.50
N ALA A 133 2.60 15.14 7.19
CA ALA A 133 3.95 14.97 6.65
C ALA A 133 3.98 14.04 5.42
N VAL A 134 3.27 12.90 5.49
CA VAL A 134 3.13 11.98 4.35
C VAL A 134 2.47 12.65 3.16
N GLU A 135 1.41 13.44 3.36
CA GLU A 135 0.76 14.17 2.28
C GLU A 135 1.67 15.22 1.65
N GLN A 136 2.47 15.93 2.45
CA GLN A 136 3.47 16.88 1.93
C GLN A 136 4.52 16.17 1.08
N ASP A 137 5.07 15.05 1.57
CA ASP A 137 6.03 14.21 0.84
C ASP A 137 5.40 13.69 -0.48
N ALA A 138 4.17 13.18 -0.42
CA ALA A 138 3.44 12.67 -1.57
C ALA A 138 3.18 13.74 -2.64
N ARG A 139 2.80 14.97 -2.25
CA ARG A 139 2.66 16.09 -3.20
C ARG A 139 3.97 16.40 -3.92
N ALA A 140 5.10 16.36 -3.20
CA ALA A 140 6.42 16.58 -3.79
C ALA A 140 6.84 15.42 -4.73
N ALA A 141 6.39 14.19 -4.47
CA ALA A 141 6.69 13.01 -5.28
C ALA A 141 5.95 12.95 -6.62
N ILE A 142 4.86 13.71 -6.81
CA ILE A 142 4.07 13.72 -8.07
C ILE A 142 4.95 13.98 -9.29
N GLY A 143 5.78 15.04 -9.26
CA GLY A 143 6.65 15.41 -10.38
C GLY A 143 7.58 14.28 -10.82
N PRO A 144 8.42 13.73 -9.89
CA PRO A 144 9.22 12.54 -10.15
C PRO A 144 8.42 11.35 -10.67
N PHE A 145 7.27 11.04 -10.08
CA PHE A 145 6.46 9.89 -10.48
C PHE A 145 5.91 10.05 -11.90
N VAL A 146 5.35 11.23 -12.25
CA VAL A 146 4.91 11.53 -13.62
C VAL A 146 6.06 11.45 -14.61
N HIS A 147 7.22 12.02 -14.26
CA HIS A 147 8.38 12.05 -15.15
C HIS A 147 8.85 10.64 -15.56
N HIS A 148 8.76 9.67 -14.65
CA HIS A 148 9.12 8.27 -14.89
C HIS A 148 7.95 7.39 -15.35
N GLY A 149 6.77 7.98 -15.59
CA GLY A 149 5.60 7.27 -16.12
C GLY A 149 4.88 6.38 -15.10
N LEU A 150 5.04 6.66 -13.80
CA LEU A 150 4.29 5.98 -12.76
C LEU A 150 2.83 6.47 -12.72
N ARG A 151 1.94 5.56 -12.32
CA ARG A 151 0.50 5.73 -12.14
C ARG A 151 0.12 5.32 -10.72
N TRP A 152 -1.00 5.85 -10.26
CA TRP A 152 -1.59 5.57 -8.95
C TRP A 152 -3.11 5.70 -9.06
N THR A 153 -3.85 5.37 -8.00
CA THR A 153 -5.30 5.52 -7.95
C THR A 153 -5.74 6.98 -7.83
N ASP A 154 -6.94 7.31 -8.32
CA ASP A 154 -7.49 8.67 -8.22
C ASP A 154 -7.72 9.09 -6.75
N ILE A 155 -8.06 8.12 -5.91
CA ILE A 155 -8.40 8.28 -4.49
C ILE A 155 -7.50 7.37 -3.65
N PHE A 156 -7.07 7.88 -2.50
CA PHE A 156 -6.42 7.12 -1.44
C PHE A 156 -7.12 7.36 -0.10
N VAL A 157 -7.37 6.28 0.64
CA VAL A 157 -7.94 6.28 2.00
C VAL A 157 -7.12 5.31 2.85
N GLY A 158 -6.70 5.73 4.04
CA GLY A 158 -6.02 4.82 4.98
C GLY A 158 -5.19 5.51 6.06
N LEU A 159 -4.79 6.77 5.87
CA LEU A 159 -4.14 7.57 6.90
C LEU A 159 -5.09 7.84 8.07
N SER A 160 -6.38 8.09 7.78
CA SER A 160 -7.37 8.40 8.83
C SER A 160 -8.10 7.17 9.38
N THR A 161 -8.12 6.06 8.66
CA THR A 161 -9.02 4.93 8.93
C THR A 161 -8.32 3.67 9.42
N CYS A 162 -6.99 3.61 9.46
CA CYS A 162 -6.27 2.41 9.92
C CYS A 162 -6.34 2.16 11.44
N GLY A 163 -6.00 0.94 11.81
CA GLY A 163 -5.93 0.43 13.18
C GLY A 163 -7.28 0.47 13.89
N ARG A 164 -7.24 0.81 15.18
CA ARG A 164 -8.45 1.03 16.00
C ARG A 164 -9.43 2.06 15.42
N ASN A 165 -8.98 2.92 14.50
CA ASN A 165 -9.85 3.91 13.89
C ASN A 165 -10.74 3.36 12.78
N MET A 166 -10.51 2.12 12.32
CA MET A 166 -11.29 1.55 11.24
C MET A 166 -12.72 1.30 11.66
N SER A 167 -13.67 1.76 10.86
CA SER A 167 -15.06 1.36 10.97
C SER A 167 -15.71 1.48 9.60
N ALA A 168 -16.76 0.71 9.35
CA ALA A 168 -17.50 0.82 8.10
C ALA A 168 -17.95 2.28 7.85
N HIS A 169 -18.44 2.95 8.90
CA HIS A 169 -18.87 4.34 8.83
C HIS A 169 -17.73 5.28 8.38
N ARG A 170 -16.56 5.20 9.02
CA ARG A 170 -15.42 6.09 8.70
C ARG A 170 -14.82 5.81 7.33
N VAL A 171 -14.76 4.54 6.90
CA VAL A 171 -14.31 4.18 5.55
C VAL A 171 -15.26 4.76 4.50
N LEU A 172 -16.58 4.59 4.69
CA LEU A 172 -17.58 5.13 3.77
C LEU A 172 -17.59 6.66 3.76
N GLU A 173 -17.43 7.30 4.92
CA GLU A 173 -17.33 8.76 5.03
C GLU A 173 -16.07 9.28 4.32
N ALA A 174 -14.91 8.64 4.49
CA ALA A 174 -13.68 9.01 3.81
C ALA A 174 -13.81 8.87 2.29
N LEU A 175 -14.42 7.79 1.81
CA LEU A 175 -14.71 7.60 0.38
C LEU A 175 -15.69 8.66 -0.15
N ALA A 176 -16.77 8.95 0.57
CA ALA A 176 -17.73 9.98 0.18
C ALA A 176 -17.08 11.37 0.07
N ARG A 177 -16.24 11.74 1.06
CA ARG A 177 -15.46 12.99 1.02
C ARG A 177 -14.48 13.03 -0.14
N ALA A 178 -13.82 11.91 -0.44
CA ALA A 178 -12.89 11.82 -1.57
C ALA A 178 -13.60 11.99 -2.92
N LEU A 179 -14.86 11.57 -3.02
CA LEU A 179 -15.71 11.69 -4.20
C LEU A 179 -16.36 13.06 -4.39
N GLU A 180 -16.28 13.96 -3.40
CA GLU A 180 -16.86 15.30 -3.50
C GLU A 180 -16.31 16.06 -4.73
N GLY A 181 -17.19 16.47 -5.64
CA GLY A 181 -16.78 17.19 -6.85
C GLY A 181 -16.31 16.30 -8.00
N VAL A 182 -16.30 14.97 -7.83
CA VAL A 182 -16.20 14.03 -8.95
C VAL A 182 -17.53 14.08 -9.72
N PRO A 183 -17.53 14.36 -11.03
CA PRO A 183 -18.74 14.39 -11.84
C PRO A 183 -19.52 13.07 -11.79
N THR A 184 -20.84 13.15 -11.69
CA THR A 184 -21.71 11.98 -11.74
C THR A 184 -21.47 11.19 -13.03
N GLY A 185 -21.23 9.88 -12.89
CA GLY A 185 -20.97 8.99 -14.02
C GLY A 185 -19.49 8.87 -14.41
N GLN A 186 -18.60 9.68 -13.84
CA GLN A 186 -17.15 9.47 -14.00
C GLN A 186 -16.69 8.29 -13.13
N ALA A 187 -16.10 7.28 -13.78
CA ALA A 187 -15.47 6.19 -13.06
C ALA A 187 -14.13 6.67 -12.48
N VAL A 188 -13.93 6.41 -11.18
CA VAL A 188 -12.67 6.65 -10.47
C VAL A 188 -12.20 5.37 -9.77
N THR A 189 -10.90 5.34 -9.51
CA THR A 189 -10.18 4.28 -8.78
C THR A 189 -9.84 4.77 -7.38
N ALA A 190 -9.97 3.90 -6.39
CA ALA A 190 -9.72 4.19 -5.00
C ALA A 190 -8.89 3.08 -4.35
N GLU A 191 -7.87 3.47 -3.62
CA GLU A 191 -7.09 2.58 -2.78
C GLU A 191 -7.53 2.72 -1.33
N LEU A 192 -7.91 1.61 -0.69
CA LEU A 192 -8.15 1.53 0.75
C LEU A 192 -7.00 0.78 1.38
N MET A 193 -6.07 1.51 2.00
CA MET A 193 -4.95 0.95 2.75
C MET A 193 -5.42 0.45 4.11
N ALA A 194 -4.94 -0.74 4.48
CA ALA A 194 -5.29 -1.44 5.70
C ALA A 194 -4.16 -2.41 6.11
N HIS A 195 -4.21 -2.91 7.33
CA HIS A 195 -3.25 -3.87 7.90
C HIS A 195 -3.93 -5.07 8.57
N PRO A 196 -4.86 -5.77 7.89
CA PRO A 196 -5.61 -6.86 8.49
C PRO A 196 -4.71 -8.01 8.95
N GLY A 197 -5.04 -8.60 10.09
CA GLY A 197 -4.52 -9.92 10.45
C GLY A 197 -4.62 -10.24 11.93
N TYR A 198 -4.33 -11.51 12.23
CA TYR A 198 -4.29 -11.97 13.61
C TYR A 198 -3.05 -11.42 14.33
N PRO A 199 -3.17 -11.06 15.62
CA PRO A 199 -2.02 -10.65 16.43
C PRO A 199 -0.99 -11.78 16.49
N SER A 200 0.28 -11.43 16.29
CA SER A 200 1.38 -12.37 16.48
C SER A 200 1.58 -12.67 17.97
N VAL A 201 2.04 -13.88 18.28
CA VAL A 201 2.30 -14.32 19.66
C VAL A 201 3.79 -14.60 19.80
N PRO A 202 4.53 -13.82 20.60
CA PRO A 202 5.95 -14.07 20.85
C PRO A 202 6.22 -15.51 21.31
N PRO A 203 7.35 -16.12 20.91
CA PRO A 203 8.42 -15.55 20.10
C PRO A 203 8.17 -15.66 18.58
N LEU A 204 7.04 -16.24 18.17
CA LEU A 204 6.75 -16.51 16.77
C LEU A 204 6.28 -15.25 16.04
N GLY A 205 6.91 -14.97 14.89
CA GLY A 205 6.58 -13.82 14.03
C GLY A 205 7.73 -12.82 13.91
N GLY A 206 7.45 -11.71 13.22
CA GLY A 206 8.43 -10.65 12.95
C GLY A 206 9.55 -11.04 11.97
N CYS A 207 10.54 -10.16 11.86
CA CYS A 207 11.68 -10.30 10.94
C CYS A 207 12.95 -10.82 11.65
N GLY A 208 12.82 -11.88 12.46
CA GLY A 208 13.96 -12.56 13.11
C GLY A 208 14.20 -12.22 14.59
N GLU A 209 13.71 -11.07 15.08
CA GLU A 209 13.83 -10.67 16.50
C GLU A 209 12.52 -10.90 17.30
N GLY A 210 11.55 -11.60 16.70
CA GLY A 210 10.18 -11.72 17.21
C GLY A 210 9.25 -10.60 16.71
N PRO A 211 7.94 -10.71 16.95
CA PRO A 211 6.98 -9.71 16.48
C PRO A 211 7.09 -8.40 17.26
N ASP A 212 6.99 -7.28 16.56
CA ASP A 212 6.95 -5.95 17.17
C ASP A 212 5.55 -5.63 17.76
N ALA A 213 5.44 -4.46 18.42
CA ALA A 213 4.18 -4.02 19.03
C ALA A 213 3.05 -3.89 18.00
N PHE A 214 3.37 -3.50 16.76
CA PHE A 214 2.40 -3.40 15.67
C PHE A 214 1.87 -4.78 15.27
N SER A 215 2.76 -5.75 15.09
CA SER A 215 2.44 -7.14 14.73
C SER A 215 1.62 -7.85 15.81
N CYS A 216 1.82 -7.48 17.07
CA CYS A 216 1.06 -7.97 18.23
C CYS A 216 -0.26 -7.22 18.47
N SER A 217 -0.57 -6.17 17.70
CA SER A 217 -1.71 -5.31 17.99
C SER A 217 -3.06 -5.97 17.66
N LEU A 218 -4.02 -5.83 18.58
CA LEU A 218 -5.42 -6.19 18.34
C LEU A 218 -6.09 -5.31 17.28
N ASP A 219 -5.51 -4.15 16.97
CA ASP A 219 -6.01 -3.25 15.94
C ASP A 219 -6.02 -3.94 14.56
N ARG A 220 -5.04 -4.80 14.27
CA ARG A 220 -5.00 -5.58 13.04
C ARG A 220 -6.16 -6.58 12.92
N LEU A 221 -6.55 -7.16 14.05
CA LEU A 221 -7.72 -8.05 14.13
C LEU A 221 -9.01 -7.25 13.99
N HIS A 222 -9.06 -6.05 14.58
CA HIS A 222 -10.18 -5.14 14.44
C HIS A 222 -10.39 -4.73 12.98
N GLU A 223 -9.33 -4.32 12.28
CA GLU A 223 -9.37 -4.05 10.85
C GLU A 223 -9.92 -5.26 10.10
N LEU A 224 -9.31 -6.45 10.25
CA LEU A 224 -9.78 -7.69 9.61
C LEU A 224 -11.28 -7.94 9.83
N ARG A 225 -11.80 -7.70 11.04
CA ARG A 225 -13.23 -7.87 11.35
C ARG A 225 -14.12 -6.86 10.64
N VAL A 226 -13.76 -5.57 10.64
CA VAL A 226 -14.54 -4.53 9.93
C VAL A 226 -14.57 -4.83 8.45
N LEU A 227 -13.41 -5.22 7.93
CA LEU A 227 -13.15 -5.51 6.55
C LEU A 227 -13.94 -6.76 6.07
N THR A 228 -13.96 -7.82 6.86
CA THR A 228 -14.72 -9.03 6.51
C THR A 228 -16.21 -8.94 6.87
N ALA A 229 -16.67 -7.83 7.46
CA ALA A 229 -18.06 -7.67 7.87
C ALA A 229 -19.00 -7.57 6.64
N PRO A 230 -20.11 -8.34 6.60
CA PRO A 230 -21.07 -8.29 5.50
C PRO A 230 -21.65 -6.89 5.25
N ALA A 231 -21.78 -6.08 6.31
CA ALA A 231 -22.35 -4.74 6.23
C ALA A 231 -21.53 -3.80 5.33
N LEU A 232 -20.20 -3.79 5.47
CA LEU A 232 -19.33 -2.94 4.66
C LEU A 232 -19.37 -3.38 3.20
N ARG A 233 -19.23 -4.69 2.94
CA ARG A 233 -19.31 -5.25 1.58
C ARG A 233 -20.64 -4.94 0.90
N ALA A 234 -21.76 -5.09 1.61
CA ALA A 234 -23.08 -4.80 1.07
C ALA A 234 -23.27 -3.32 0.76
N GLN A 235 -22.71 -2.42 1.59
CA GLN A 235 -22.78 -0.99 1.35
C GLN A 235 -21.93 -0.57 0.14
N LEU A 236 -20.68 -1.04 0.05
CA LEU A 236 -19.84 -0.80 -1.12
C LEU A 236 -20.52 -1.28 -2.41
N ALA A 237 -21.15 -2.46 -2.39
CA ALA A 237 -21.90 -2.96 -3.55
C ALA A 237 -23.09 -2.06 -3.93
N ARG A 238 -23.86 -1.55 -2.94
CA ARG A 238 -24.95 -0.59 -3.18
C ARG A 238 -24.46 0.72 -3.79
N ASP A 239 -23.26 1.16 -3.39
CA ASP A 239 -22.64 2.38 -3.89
C ASP A 239 -21.97 2.19 -5.27
N GLY A 240 -22.19 1.04 -5.92
CA GLY A 240 -21.64 0.75 -7.26
C GLY A 240 -20.12 0.53 -7.26
N VAL A 241 -19.58 0.10 -6.11
CA VAL A 241 -18.16 -0.23 -5.98
C VAL A 241 -17.89 -1.62 -6.56
N GLN A 242 -16.86 -1.69 -7.42
CA GLN A 242 -16.34 -2.93 -7.97
C GLN A 242 -14.97 -3.19 -7.34
N LEU A 243 -14.83 -4.22 -6.51
CA LEU A 243 -13.52 -4.60 -6.02
C LEU A 243 -12.67 -5.14 -7.18
N CYS A 244 -11.43 -4.69 -7.28
CA CYS A 244 -10.47 -5.18 -8.28
C CYS A 244 -9.06 -5.23 -7.69
N THR A 245 -8.12 -5.75 -8.46
CA THR A 245 -6.69 -5.70 -8.17
C THR A 245 -6.06 -4.47 -8.83
N LEU A 246 -4.82 -4.13 -8.45
CA LEU A 246 -4.05 -3.09 -9.15
C LEU A 246 -3.64 -3.52 -10.56
N GLU A 247 -3.44 -4.82 -10.78
CA GLU A 247 -3.19 -5.39 -12.10
C GLU A 247 -4.35 -5.13 -13.07
N ASP A 248 -5.60 -5.24 -12.60
CA ASP A 248 -6.80 -4.92 -13.39
C ASP A 248 -6.82 -3.46 -13.86
N LEU A 249 -6.15 -2.56 -13.14
CA LEU A 249 -6.04 -1.14 -13.48
C LEU A 249 -4.87 -0.88 -14.44
N ASP A 250 -3.75 -1.62 -14.31
CA ASP A 250 -2.62 -1.47 -15.22
C ASP A 250 -2.97 -1.95 -16.65
N GLY A 251 -3.76 -3.02 -16.76
CA GLY A 251 -4.19 -3.64 -18.02
C GLY A 251 -5.30 -2.90 -18.80
N LYS A 252 -6.10 -2.04 -18.15
CA LYS A 252 -7.18 -1.28 -18.81
C LYS A 252 -6.65 0.00 -19.45
N ARG A 253 -5.98 -0.12 -20.59
CA ARG A 253 -5.55 1.03 -21.39
C ARG A 253 -6.72 1.60 -22.22
N PRO A 254 -6.94 2.92 -22.25
CA PRO A 254 -7.54 3.56 -23.41
C PRO A 254 -6.49 3.54 -24.53
N GLY A 255 -6.59 2.59 -25.46
CA GLY A 255 -5.73 2.53 -26.66
C GLY A 255 -5.10 1.17 -26.98
N GLU A 256 -5.15 0.20 -26.07
CA GLU A 256 -4.88 -1.20 -26.42
C GLU A 256 -6.19 -1.98 -26.36
N GLY A 257 -6.55 -2.58 -27.49
CA GLY A 257 -7.86 -3.14 -27.77
C GLY A 257 -8.30 -4.22 -26.79
N ALA A 258 -9.62 -4.34 -26.68
CA ALA A 258 -10.32 -5.40 -25.99
C ALA A 258 -9.78 -6.78 -26.41
N ALA A 259 -9.10 -7.45 -25.49
CA ALA A 259 -8.84 -8.89 -25.59
C ALA A 259 -8.71 -9.50 -24.18
N SER A 260 -9.83 -9.65 -23.49
CA SER A 260 -10.09 -10.84 -22.66
C SER A 260 -11.55 -10.80 -22.20
N ARG A 261 -12.39 -11.53 -22.93
CA ARG A 261 -13.73 -11.90 -22.47
C ARG A 261 -13.57 -13.23 -21.75
N ALA A 262 -13.18 -13.19 -20.48
CA ALA A 262 -13.08 -14.39 -19.65
C ALA A 262 -14.24 -14.44 -18.63
N ALA A 263 -15.12 -15.40 -18.87
CA ALA A 263 -16.02 -16.09 -17.95
C ALA A 263 -16.84 -15.26 -16.94
N ARG A 264 -18.06 -14.90 -17.35
CA ARG A 264 -19.18 -14.86 -16.40
C ARG A 264 -19.65 -16.30 -16.17
N GLU A 265 -19.34 -16.88 -15.01
CA GLU A 265 -20.07 -18.07 -14.56
C GLU A 265 -21.36 -17.62 -13.87
N PRO A 266 -22.54 -18.08 -14.32
CA PRO A 266 -23.78 -17.87 -13.57
C PRO A 266 -23.83 -18.84 -12.39
N PHE A 267 -24.02 -18.30 -11.20
CA PHE A 267 -24.31 -19.05 -9.99
C PHE A 267 -25.63 -19.81 -10.20
N VAL A 268 -25.55 -21.12 -10.49
CA VAL A 268 -26.72 -22.01 -10.48
C VAL A 268 -26.88 -22.53 -9.06
N GLU A 269 -27.97 -22.11 -8.43
CA GLU A 269 -28.42 -22.56 -7.12
C GLU A 269 -28.88 -24.03 -7.25
N SER A 270 -28.25 -24.94 -6.50
CA SER A 270 -28.71 -26.34 -6.39
C SER A 270 -29.61 -26.45 -5.16
N SER A 271 -30.88 -26.82 -5.37
CA SER A 271 -31.80 -27.18 -4.28
C SER A 271 -31.42 -28.53 -3.67
N PRO A 272 -31.62 -28.72 -2.35
CA PRO A 272 -31.30 -29.99 -1.69
C PRO A 272 -32.42 -31.04 -1.85
N PRO A 273 -32.11 -32.33 -1.62
CA PRO A 273 -33.06 -33.44 -1.73
C PRO A 273 -34.11 -33.48 -0.61
#